data_AF-A0A7W1EC90-F1
#
_entry.id   AF-A0A7W1EC90-F1
#
_cell.length_a   1.000
_cell.length_b   1.000
_cell.length_c   1.000
_cell.angle_alpha   90.00
_cell.angle_beta   90.00
_cell.angle_gamma   90.00
#
_symmetry.space_group_name_H-M   'P 1'
#
loop_
_entity.id
_entity.type
_entity.pdbx_description
1 polymer ?
#
loop_
_entity_poly.entity_id
_entity_poly.type
_entity_poly.pdbx_seq_one_letter_code
_entity_poly.pdbx_strand_id
1 'polypeptide(L)' 'MAHIFEPFSTTKAVGAGTGLGLPMVYGTMRRHGGYVVARSTPGVSTTMELYWPVAGT' A
#
# COMPACT_ATOMS: atom_id res chain seq x y z
N MET A 1 5.99 2.34 -10.79
CA MET A 1 5.30 2.42 -9.48
C MET A 1 5.10 1.05 -8.81
N ALA A 2 5.83 -0.02 -9.19
CA ALA A 2 5.53 -1.38 -8.73
C ALA A 2 6.22 -1.77 -7.40
N HIS A 3 7.31 -1.09 -7.02
CA HIS A 3 8.16 -1.50 -5.89
C HIS A 3 7.68 -1.03 -4.51
N ILE A 4 6.64 -0.20 -4.40
CA ILE A 4 6.23 0.38 -3.11
C ILE A 4 5.57 -0.64 -2.16
N PHE A 5 5.12 -1.78 -2.71
CA PHE A 5 4.53 -2.88 -1.94
C PHE A 5 5.53 -4.02 -1.68
N GLU A 6 6.78 -3.88 -2.12
CA GLU A 6 7.85 -4.83 -1.81
C GLU A 6 8.29 -4.66 -0.35
N PRO A 7 8.53 -5.77 0.38
CA PRO A 7 9.09 -5.70 1.72
C PRO A 7 10.35 -4.83 1.78
N PHE A 8 10.45 -4.02 2.83
CA PHE A 8 11.60 -3.13 3.10
C PHE A 8 11.77 -1.94 2.13
N SER A 9 10.84 -1.76 1.19
CA SER A 9 10.83 -0.58 0.31
C SER A 9 10.55 0.70 1.10
N THR A 10 11.49 1.66 1.06
CA THR A 10 11.35 2.95 1.74
C THR A 10 12.24 4.02 1.10
N THR A 11 11.75 5.25 1.03
CA THR A 11 12.56 6.44 0.66
C THR A 11 13.08 7.19 1.89
N LYS A 12 12.69 6.78 3.10
CA LYS A 12 13.15 7.37 4.36
C LYS A 12 14.59 6.95 4.64
N ALA A 13 15.31 7.81 5.38
CA ALA A 13 16.67 7.51 5.84
C ALA A 13 16.75 6.23 6.69
N VAL A 14 17.95 5.65 6.77
CA VAL A 14 18.23 4.47 7.60
C VAL A 14 17.83 4.75 9.05
N GLY A 15 17.11 3.81 9.67
CA GLY A 15 16.61 3.94 11.03
C GLY A 15 15.30 4.74 11.19
N ALA A 16 14.84 5.43 10.15
CA ALA A 16 13.57 6.21 10.20
C ALA A 16 12.32 5.38 9.83
N GLY A 17 12.48 4.08 9.56
CA GLY A 17 11.41 3.15 9.27
C GLY A 17 11.91 1.82 8.74
N THR A 18 11.04 0.80 8.77
CA THR A 18 11.35 -0.56 8.34
C THR A 18 10.96 -0.86 6.90
N GLY A 19 10.17 0.01 6.26
CA GLY A 19 9.62 -0.26 4.91
C GLY A 19 8.59 -1.40 4.86
N LEU A 20 7.97 -1.76 5.99
CA LEU A 20 7.02 -2.88 6.07
C LEU A 20 5.55 -2.47 6.00
N GLY A 21 5.23 -1.18 6.12
CA GLY A 21 3.84 -0.71 6.20
C GLY A 21 2.99 -1.04 4.97
N LEU A 22 3.41 -0.57 3.79
CA LEU A 22 2.69 -0.83 2.53
C LEU A 22 2.62 -2.33 2.16
N PRO A 23 3.70 -3.13 2.33
CA PRO A 23 3.63 -4.58 2.19
C PRO A 23 2.55 -5.23 3.08
N MET A 24 2.41 -4.78 4.33
CA MET A 24 1.39 -5.28 5.25
C MET A 24 -0.03 -4.91 4.79
N VAL A 25 -0.23 -3.69 4.29
CA VAL A 25 -1.52 -3.26 3.70
C VAL A 25 -1.87 -4.14 2.50
N TYR A 26 -0.93 -4.34 1.58
CA TYR A 26 -1.13 -5.18 0.41
C TYR A 26 -1.49 -6.62 0.79
N GLY A 27 -0.74 -7.22 1.72
CA GLY A 27 -1.02 -8.56 2.24
C GLY A 27 -2.39 -8.66 2.92
N THR A 28 -2.79 -7.62 3.67
CA THR A 28 -4.10 -7.55 4.34
C THR A 28 -5.22 -7.49 3.31
N MET A 29 -5.17 -6.56 2.34
CA MET A 29 -6.19 -6.46 1.29
C MET A 29 -6.36 -7.79 0.56
N ARG A 30 -5.25 -8.42 0.15
CA ARG A 30 -5.28 -9.71 -0.55
C ARG A 30 -5.92 -10.82 0.29
N ARG A 31 -5.64 -10.87 1.60
CA ARG A 31 -6.27 -11.85 2.52
C ARG A 31 -7.78 -11.66 2.66
N HIS A 32 -8.25 -10.42 2.55
CA HIS A 32 -9.68 -10.09 2.59
C HIS A 32 -10.38 -10.14 1.22
N GLY A 33 -9.70 -10.64 0.18
CA GLY A 33 -10.24 -10.64 -1.19
C GLY A 33 -10.41 -9.24 -1.79
N GLY A 34 -9.82 -8.23 -1.16
CA GLY A 34 -9.80 -6.86 -1.62
C GLY A 34 -8.59 -6.54 -2.50
N TYR A 35 -8.53 -5.30 -2.98
CA TYR A 35 -7.40 -4.77 -3.74
C TYR A 35 -7.09 -3.33 -3.35
N VAL A 36 -5.86 -2.90 -3.60
CA VAL A 36 -5.37 -1.55 -3.31
C VAL A 36 -4.93 -0.87 -4.61
N VAL A 37 -5.27 0.41 -4.75
CA VAL A 37 -4.85 1.26 -5.86
C VAL A 37 -4.10 2.47 -5.33
N ALA A 38 -2.91 2.72 -5.86
CA ALA A 38 -2.10 3.88 -5.53
C ALA A 38 -2.15 4.91 -6.67
N ARG A 39 -2.65 6.11 -6.38
CA ARG A 39 -2.62 7.26 -7.30
C ARG A 39 -1.74 8.33 -6.70
N SER A 40 -0.73 8.80 -7.45
CA SER A 40 0.17 9.84 -6.97
C SER A 40 0.42 10.85 -8.07
N THR A 41 0.34 12.12 -7.72
CA THR A 41 0.75 13.24 -8.57
C THR A 41 1.97 13.86 -7.89
N PRO A 42 3.20 13.66 -8.43
CA PRO A 42 4.42 14.15 -7.81
C PRO A 42 4.35 15.64 -7.46
N GLY A 43 4.77 15.99 -6.25
CA GLY A 43 4.74 17.38 -5.77
C GLY A 43 3.35 17.93 -5.39
N VAL A 44 2.28 17.15 -5.57
CA VAL A 44 0.90 17.59 -5.27
C VAL A 44 0.29 16.73 -4.17
N SER A 45 0.08 15.44 -4.42
CA SER A 45 -0.61 14.55 -3.49
C SER A 45 -0.37 13.08 -3.81
N THR A 46 -0.68 12.23 -2.83
CA THR A 46 -0.75 10.79 -3.00
C THR A 46 -1.99 10.26 -2.32
N THR A 47 -2.75 9.43 -3.02
CA THR A 47 -4.00 8.83 -2.59
C THR A 47 -3.89 7.31 -2.70
N MET A 48 -4.27 6.62 -1.63
CA MET A 48 -4.37 5.17 -1.58
C MET A 48 -5.85 4.80 -1.44
N GLU A 49 -6.36 4.02 -2.37
CA GLU A 49 -7.75 3.57 -2.39
C GLU A 49 -7.79 2.08 -2.08
N LEU A 50 -8.57 1.71 -1.08
CA LEU A 50 -8.69 0.34 -0.60
C LEU A 50 -10.12 -0.14 -0.89
N TYR A 51 -10.21 -1.26 -1.59
CA TYR A 51 -11.47 -1.82 -2.05
C TYR A 51 -11.68 -3.19 -1.40
N TRP A 52 -12.86 -3.40 -0.84
CA TRP A 52 -13.29 -4.69 -0.30
C TRP A 52 -14.48 -5.22 -1.10
N PRO A 53 -14.64 -6.56 -1.19
CA PRO A 53 -15.89 -7.13 -1.64
C PRO A 53 -17.03 -6.70 -0.72
N VAL A 54 -18.18 -6.41 -1.30
CA VAL A 54 -19.41 -6.20 -0.54
C VAL A 54 -19.73 -7.50 0.20
N ALA A 55 -20.11 -7.42 1.48
CA ALA A 55 -20.55 -8.60 2.22
C ALA A 55 -21.70 -9.27 1.46
N GLY A 56 -21.53 -10.54 1.09
CA GLY A 56 -22.60 -11.32 0.46
C GLY A 56 -23.80 -11.39 1.42
N THR A 57 -24.98 -11.07 0.90
CA THR A 57 -26.27 -11.31 1.57
C THR A 57 -26.55 -12.79 1.74
#